data_AF-A0A5P1EQX4-F1
#
_entry.id   AF-A0A5P1EQX4-F1
#
_cell.length_a   1.000
_cell.length_b   1.000
_cell.length_c   1.000
_cell.angle_alpha   90.00
_cell.angle_beta   90.00
_cell.angle_gamma   90.00
#
_symmetry.space_group_name_H-M   'P 1'
#
loop_
_entity.id
_entity.type
_entity.pdbx_description
1 polymer ?
#
loop_
_entity_poly.entity_id
_entity_poly.type
_entity_poly.pdbx_seq_one_letter_code
_entity_poly.pdbx_strand_id
1 'polypeptide(L)'
;MILFNKLDKDVISVNINRNQSRVTVTGHIEPSSVLNKIKSTGKYAEMWPYVPHNLVAYPYVAGVYDKKAPSGFVRKAPQAMPSPDALTEKYTWMFNDENSDACSVM
;
A
#
# COMPACT_ATOMS: atom_id res chain seq x y z
N MET A 1 -0.37 19.25 21.20
CA MET A 1 -1.37 18.24 20.81
C MET A 1 -2.74 18.85 20.44
N ILE A 2 -2.83 20.10 19.97
CA ILE A 2 -4.15 20.76 19.77
C ILE A 2 -4.28 21.44 18.39
N LEU A 3 -3.25 21.46 17.53
CA LEU A 3 -3.24 22.36 16.37
C LEU A 3 -3.89 21.83 15.08
N PHE A 4 -4.27 20.55 14.98
CA PHE A 4 -4.89 20.06 13.73
C PHE A 4 -6.37 20.42 13.58
N ASN A 5 -7.12 20.45 14.68
CA ASN A 5 -8.59 20.64 14.63
C ASN A 5 -9.03 22.06 14.22
N LYS A 6 -8.10 23.01 14.04
CA LYS A 6 -8.45 24.43 13.86
C LYS A 6 -7.87 25.08 12.61
N LEU A 7 -7.02 24.40 11.84
CA LEU A 7 -6.12 25.08 10.93
C LEU A 7 -6.38 24.89 9.43
N ASP A 8 -7.24 23.96 9.03
CA ASP A 8 -7.51 23.71 7.61
C ASP A 8 -9.02 23.65 7.36
N LYS A 9 -9.52 24.57 6.52
CA LYS A 9 -10.96 24.74 6.21
C LYS A 9 -11.56 23.50 5.53
N ASP A 10 -10.73 22.68 4.90
CA ASP A 10 -11.14 21.52 4.11
C ASP A 10 -11.11 20.19 4.90
N VAL A 11 -10.79 20.23 6.20
CA VAL A 11 -10.79 19.05 7.07
C VAL A 11 -12.17 18.84 7.69
N ILE A 12 -12.75 17.67 7.44
CA ILE A 12 -14.08 17.28 7.94
C ILE A 12 -13.95 16.62 9.31
N SER A 13 -13.06 15.63 9.45
CA SER A 13 -12.84 14.97 10.74
C SER A 13 -11.42 14.45 10.91
N VAL A 14 -10.94 14.49 12.16
CA VAL A 14 -9.63 13.98 12.57
C VAL A 14 -9.82 12.92 13.65
N ASN A 15 -9.45 11.68 13.36
CA ASN A 15 -9.46 10.58 14.31
C ASN A 15 -8.01 10.23 14.73
N ILE A 16 -7.75 10.21 16.04
CA ILE A 16 -6.42 9.96 16.60
C ILE A 16 -6.46 8.64 17.36
N ASN A 17 -5.75 7.64 16.85
CA ASN A 17 -5.56 6.36 17.52
C ASN A 17 -4.15 6.32 18.15
N ARG A 18 -4.09 6.49 19.48
CA ARG A 18 -2.82 6.50 20.22
C ARG A 18 -2.17 5.12 20.30
N ASN A 19 -2.96 4.05 20.37
CA ASN A 19 -2.45 2.67 20.43
C ASN A 19 -1.68 2.30 19.16
N GLN A 20 -2.16 2.79 18.01
CA GLN A 20 -1.51 2.57 16.71
C GLN A 20 -0.59 3.73 16.31
N SER A 21 -0.46 4.77 17.15
CA SER A 21 0.23 6.02 16.81
C SER A 21 -0.16 6.59 15.44
N ARG A 22 -1.45 6.47 15.09
CA ARG A 22 -2.00 6.80 13.78
C ARG A 22 -2.97 7.97 13.88
N VAL A 23 -2.85 8.90 12.94
CA VAL A 23 -3.80 9.99 12.74
C VAL A 23 -4.49 9.77 11.41
N THR A 24 -5.83 9.72 11.43
CA THR A 24 -6.66 9.64 10.22
C THR A 24 -7.34 10.98 10.03
N VAL A 25 -7.08 11.61 8.89
CA VAL A 25 -7.71 12.87 8.50
C VAL A 25 -8.65 12.57 7.34
N THR A 26 -9.87 13.08 7.43
CA THR A 26 -10.88 12.99 6.36
C THR A 26 -11.26 14.40 5.94
N GLY A 27 -11.32 14.66 4.65
CA GLY A 27 -11.52 16.00 4.11
C GLY A 27 -11.03 16.12 2.67
N HIS A 28 -11.24 17.28 2.07
CA HIS A 28 -10.78 17.59 0.72
C HIS A 28 -9.41 18.29 0.77
N ILE A 29 -8.41 17.58 1.27
CA ILE A 29 -7.06 18.11 1.49
C ILE A 29 -6.00 17.21 0.86
N GLU A 30 -4.93 17.83 0.36
CA GLU A 30 -3.81 17.09 -0.20
C GLU A 30 -3.03 16.34 0.91
N PRO A 31 -2.75 15.03 0.75
CA PRO A 31 -2.04 14.24 1.76
C PRO A 31 -0.63 14.76 2.10
N SER A 32 0.07 15.34 1.12
CA SER A 32 1.43 15.88 1.29
C SER A 32 1.43 17.08 2.25
N SER A 33 0.43 17.96 2.12
CA SER A 33 0.23 19.14 2.98
C SER A 33 -0.04 18.73 4.42
N VAL A 34 -0.88 17.71 4.62
CA VAL A 34 -1.13 17.12 5.96
C VAL A 34 0.16 16.58 6.55
N LEU A 35 0.94 15.81 5.79
CA LEU A 35 2.19 15.23 6.26
C LEU A 35 3.20 16.30 6.68
N ASN A 36 3.38 17.34 5.86
CA ASN A 36 4.27 18.46 6.14
C ASN A 36 3.86 19.23 7.39
N LYS A 37 2.55 19.37 7.62
CA LYS A 37 2.01 19.99 8.83
C LYS A 37 2.28 19.16 10.09
N ILE A 38 2.20 17.83 10.00
CA ILE A 38 2.52 16.96 11.14
C ILE A 38 4.02 17.09 11.45
N LYS A 39 4.86 17.10 10.42
CA LYS A 39 6.31 17.29 10.55
C LYS A 39 6.68 18.65 11.15
N SER A 40 5.97 19.73 10.78
CA SER A 40 6.21 21.07 11.36
C SER A 40 5.88 21.16 12.86
N THR A 41 5.12 20.20 13.40
CA THR A 41 4.89 20.07 14.85
C THR A 41 6.14 19.50 15.57
N GLY A 42 7.23 19.21 14.86
CA GLY A 42 8.46 18.62 15.41
C GLY A 42 8.35 17.12 15.68
N LYS A 43 7.30 16.46 15.16
CA LYS A 43 7.10 15.02 15.30
C LYS A 43 7.53 14.31 14.03
N TYR A 44 8.14 13.14 14.17
CA TYR A 44 8.36 12.26 13.03
C TYR A 44 7.01 11.72 12.54
N ALA A 45 6.75 11.91 11.25
CA ALA A 45 5.52 11.46 10.62
C ALA A 45 5.80 10.99 9.20
N GLU A 46 5.23 9.84 8.89
CA GLU A 46 5.28 9.18 7.60
C GLU A 46 3.87 8.75 7.18
N MET A 47 3.66 8.64 5.87
CA MET A 47 2.36 8.20 5.34
C MET A 47 2.12 6.77 5.77
N TRP A 48 0.90 6.47 6.23
CA TRP A 48 0.57 5.14 6.71
C TRP A 48 0.77 4.10 5.60
N PRO A 49 1.64 3.09 5.78
CA PRO A 49 2.06 2.21 4.70
C PRO A 49 1.08 1.05 4.48
N TYR A 50 0.09 0.85 5.36
CA TYR A 50 -0.81 -0.29 5.30
C TYR A 50 -2.19 0.07 4.74
N VAL A 51 -2.75 -0.84 3.95
CA VAL A 51 -4.10 -0.74 3.38
C VAL A 51 -4.96 -1.92 3.83
N PRO A 52 -6.29 -1.76 3.89
CA PRO A 52 -7.19 -2.88 4.16
C PRO A 52 -6.97 -4.03 3.17
N HIS A 53 -6.94 -5.26 3.67
CA HIS A 53 -6.72 -6.47 2.88
C HIS A 53 -7.67 -6.58 1.68
N ASN A 54 -8.94 -6.21 1.86
CA ASN A 54 -9.98 -6.32 0.83
C ASN A 54 -9.78 -5.35 -0.36
N LEU A 55 -8.93 -4.34 -0.22
CA LEU A 55 -8.63 -3.37 -1.29
C LEU A 55 -7.38 -3.76 -2.08
N VAL A 56 -6.70 -4.85 -1.71
CA VAL A 56 -5.52 -5.35 -2.41
C VAL A 56 -5.96 -6.45 -3.37
N ALA A 57 -5.63 -6.30 -4.65
CA ALA A 57 -6.02 -7.24 -5.69
C ALA A 57 -5.39 -8.64 -5.47
N TYR A 58 -4.14 -8.68 -5.00
CA TYR A 58 -3.38 -9.92 -4.80
C TYR A 58 -2.78 -9.98 -3.39
N PRO A 59 -3.60 -10.22 -2.35
CA PRO A 59 -3.12 -10.22 -0.98
C PRO A 59 -2.17 -11.38 -0.67
N TYR A 60 -2.22 -12.47 -1.45
CA TYR A 60 -1.41 -13.68 -1.27
C TYR A 60 0.06 -13.53 -1.69
N VAL A 61 0.45 -12.41 -2.30
CA VAL A 61 1.82 -12.22 -2.81
C VAL A 61 2.83 -12.08 -1.66
N ALA A 62 3.98 -12.73 -1.82
CA ALA A 62 5.07 -12.65 -0.85
C ALA A 62 5.53 -11.19 -0.67
N GLY A 63 5.63 -10.73 0.59
CA GLY A 63 6.00 -9.35 0.94
C GLY A 63 4.83 -8.40 1.18
N VAL A 64 3.59 -8.83 0.93
CA VAL A 64 2.37 -8.04 1.24
C VAL A 64 2.01 -8.13 2.74
N TYR A 65 2.16 -9.32 3.34
CA TYR A 65 1.94 -9.50 4.78
C TYR A 65 3.16 -9.06 5.59
N ASP A 66 2.95 -8.10 6.49
CA ASP A 66 3.94 -7.65 7.48
C ASP A 66 3.45 -8.03 8.88
N LYS A 67 4.33 -8.62 9.71
CA LYS A 67 4.02 -8.98 11.11
C LYS A 67 3.71 -7.75 11.98
N LYS A 68 4.14 -6.56 11.55
CA LYS A 68 3.90 -5.29 12.23
C LYS A 68 2.53 -4.67 11.88
N ALA A 69 1.84 -5.19 10.86
CA ALA A 69 0.55 -4.66 10.45
C ALA A 69 -0.56 -5.03 11.45
N PRO A 70 -1.49 -4.11 11.75
CA PRO A 70 -2.70 -4.46 12.50
C PRO A 70 -3.54 -5.52 11.77
N SER A 71 -4.34 -6.28 12.52
CA SER A 71 -5.25 -7.28 11.93
C SER A 71 -6.14 -6.65 10.85
N GLY A 72 -6.24 -7.32 9.70
CA GLY A 72 -7.01 -6.84 8.54
C GLY A 72 -6.28 -5.83 7.63
N PHE A 73 -5.06 -5.43 7.98
CA PHE A 73 -4.23 -4.54 7.17
C PHE A 73 -3.02 -5.28 6.59
N VAL A 74 -2.66 -4.94 5.36
CA VAL A 74 -1.48 -5.44 4.66
C VAL A 74 -0.66 -4.27 4.11
N ARG A 75 0.62 -4.50 3.85
CA ARG A 75 1.51 -3.43 3.34
C ARG A 75 1.10 -3.06 1.92
N LYS A 76 1.11 -1.77 1.62
CA LYS A 76 0.95 -1.24 0.25
C LYS A 76 2.19 -1.61 -0.56
N ALA A 77 2.19 -2.80 -1.13
CA ALA A 77 3.22 -3.21 -2.07
C ALA A 77 2.97 -2.50 -3.42
N PRO A 78 4.00 -1.95 -4.08
CA PRO A 78 3.87 -1.59 -5.48
C PRO A 78 3.49 -2.86 -6.24
N GLN A 79 2.56 -2.71 -7.19
CA GLN A 79 2.04 -3.74 -8.10
C GLN A 79 3.14 -4.27 -9.05
N ALA A 80 4.41 -4.19 -8.67
CA ALA A 80 5.55 -4.56 -9.49
C ALA A 80 5.75 -6.08 -9.36
N MET A 81 4.84 -6.87 -9.92
CA MET A 81 5.11 -8.18 -10.50
C MET A 81 3.85 -8.75 -11.17
N PRO A 82 4.03 -9.67 -12.13
CA PRO A 82 3.39 -9.66 -13.45
C PRO A 82 1.92 -10.09 -13.39
N SER A 83 1.23 -9.96 -14.53
CA SER A 83 -0.14 -10.46 -14.76
C SER A 83 -0.43 -11.72 -13.93
N PRO A 84 -1.62 -11.90 -13.35
CA PRO A 84 -1.99 -13.17 -12.69
C PRO A 84 -1.77 -14.38 -13.60
N ASP A 85 -1.82 -14.18 -14.93
CA ASP A 85 -1.47 -15.20 -15.92
C ASP A 85 0.02 -15.39 -16.12
N ALA A 86 0.92 -14.58 -15.59
CA ALA A 86 2.35 -14.67 -15.91
C ALA A 86 3.01 -15.98 -15.48
N LEU A 87 2.50 -16.64 -14.44
CA LEU A 87 2.90 -18.01 -14.12
C LEU A 87 2.36 -18.98 -15.17
N THR A 88 1.08 -18.86 -15.53
CA THR A 88 0.45 -19.64 -16.60
C THR A 88 1.16 -19.42 -17.93
N GLU A 89 1.36 -18.18 -18.38
CA GLU A 89 2.13 -17.79 -19.56
C GLU A 89 3.55 -18.30 -19.51
N LYS A 90 4.23 -18.31 -18.36
CA LYS A 90 5.56 -18.93 -18.25
C LYS A 90 5.51 -20.43 -18.52
N TYR A 91 4.52 -21.15 -17.98
CA TYR A 91 4.35 -22.58 -18.25
C TYR A 91 3.89 -22.83 -19.68
N THR A 92 2.89 -22.11 -20.18
CA THR A 92 2.43 -22.13 -21.57
C THR A 92 3.58 -21.84 -22.52
N TRP A 93 4.50 -20.93 -22.14
CA TRP A 93 5.66 -20.60 -22.96
C TRP A 93 6.71 -21.70 -23.01
N MET A 94 6.85 -22.49 -21.93
CA MET A 94 7.71 -23.68 -21.91
C MET A 94 7.21 -24.81 -22.82
N PHE A 95 5.91 -24.87 -23.11
CA PHE A 95 5.29 -25.90 -23.95
C PHE A 95 4.79 -25.38 -25.30
N ASN A 96 5.19 -24.16 -25.69
CA ASN A 96 4.76 -23.59 -26.96
C ASN A 96 5.64 -24.13 -28.08
N ASP A 97 5.06 -25.01 -28.90
CA ASP A 97 5.73 -25.64 -30.05
C ASP A 97 6.12 -24.61 -31.14
N GLU A 98 5.46 -23.44 -31.19
CA GLU A 98 5.85 -22.32 -32.05
C GLU A 98 7.09 -21.56 -31.55
N ASN A 99 7.60 -21.85 -30.35
CA ASN A 99 8.83 -21.24 -29.86
C ASN A 99 10.07 -21.92 -30.45
N SER A 100 10.71 -21.26 -31.41
CA SER A 100 12.00 -21.72 -31.93
C SER A 100 13.10 -21.77 -30.84
N ASP A 101 12.97 -21.00 -29.75
CA ASP A 101 13.90 -20.99 -28.62
C ASP A 101 13.55 -22.00 -27.50
N ALA A 102 12.36 -22.63 -27.49
CA ALA A 102 12.01 -23.68 -26.50
C ALA A 102 12.49 -25.08 -26.92
N CYS A 103 12.92 -25.25 -28.17
CA CYS A 103 13.39 -26.52 -28.68
C CYS A 103 14.85 -26.79 -28.26
N SER A 104 15.09 -26.92 -26.95
CA SER A 104 16.28 -27.62 -26.47
C SER A 104 16.00 -29.12 -26.51
N VAL A 105 16.44 -29.77 -27.59
CA VAL A 105 16.41 -31.22 -27.78
C VAL A 105 17.20 -31.88 -26.63
N MET A 106 16.56 -32.83 -25.92
CA MET A 106 17.25 -33.84 -25.11
C MET A 106 17.64 -35.04 -25.98
#